data_AF-A0A7Z2JJP0-F1
#
_entry.id   AF-A0A7Z2JJP0-F1
#
_cell.length_a   1.000
_cell.length_b   1.000
_cell.length_c   1.000
_cell.angle_alpha   90.00
_cell.angle_beta   90.00
_cell.angle_gamma   90.00
#
_symmetry.space_group_name_H-M   'P 1'
#
loop_
_entity.id
_entity.type
_entity.pdbx_description
1 polymer ?
#
loop_
_entity_poly.entity_id
_entity_poly.type
_entity_poly.pdbx_seq_one_letter_code
_entity_poly.pdbx_strand_id
1 'polypeptide(L)'
;MPGHDYRPVDYDRLYYRLELEPGANEADIKHRYRHLAQILHPDKWRHPTAASVRWADEQFKRVKEARELLEAYWSVHHAPPVSRAALSVAQAEQLHGQMQALEAQRERVRGELDALRAERTRMLDEMTRMRIERDALQGELVGMRDTSGSDARYAAHEKYQAHQANEAHATRAQTMPQATARAPRSHGLRDALFARFDDPSRGWLLTLSASVVAAIVVFAIAHGLAGVLLAPVSGYAFGRALASGLQWLLTVFGVMLVFGWAWAQRTFYRAARAGVEHGVALPVDETLRRVNAALRHEGHFGANWTVESYDDASRASRFAMRAVLRFSPRAGQTARRQAVTFHCRAHASGPAQTALAYEFEVSAPTWWLVSSARVVRDLRKRIDADLGALR
;
A
#
# COMPACT_ATOMS: atom_id res chain seq x y z
N MET A 1 -56.25 -0.88 17.21
CA MET A 1 -55.55 -2.16 17.01
C MET A 1 -54.32 -2.15 17.92
N PRO A 2 -54.32 -2.89 19.04
CA PRO A 2 -53.15 -2.96 19.92
C PRO A 2 -51.97 -3.58 19.17
N GLY A 3 -50.78 -2.97 19.34
CA GLY A 3 -49.56 -3.34 18.64
C GLY A 3 -49.15 -4.78 18.95
N HIS A 4 -49.29 -5.66 17.95
CA HIS A 4 -48.60 -6.94 17.97
C HIS A 4 -47.10 -6.66 17.83
N ASP A 5 -46.33 -7.04 18.84
CA ASP A 5 -44.89 -7.21 18.74
C ASP A 5 -44.57 -8.00 17.46
N TYR A 6 -44.08 -7.31 16.43
CA TYR A 6 -43.58 -7.91 15.19
C TYR A 6 -42.25 -8.60 15.48
N ARG A 7 -42.27 -9.66 16.30
CA ARG A 7 -41.16 -10.61 16.37
C ARG A 7 -41.28 -11.51 15.15
N PRO A 8 -40.24 -11.59 14.29
CA PRO A 8 -40.23 -12.51 13.16
C PRO A 8 -40.53 -13.93 13.66
N VAL A 9 -41.62 -14.53 13.16
CA VAL A 9 -42.02 -15.89 13.52
C VAL A 9 -40.98 -16.86 12.94
N ASP A 10 -40.38 -17.66 13.81
CA ASP A 10 -39.39 -18.67 13.42
C ASP A 10 -40.10 -19.98 13.09
N TYR A 11 -40.48 -20.15 11.82
CA TYR A 11 -41.28 -21.29 11.35
C TYR A 11 -40.56 -22.63 11.50
N ASP A 12 -39.23 -22.67 11.39
CA ASP A 12 -38.45 -23.90 11.59
C ASP A 12 -38.63 -24.42 13.02
N ARG A 13 -38.64 -23.52 14.00
CA ARG A 13 -38.91 -23.86 15.40
C ARG A 13 -40.32 -24.37 15.63
N LEU A 14 -41.31 -23.89 14.86
CA LEU A 14 -42.69 -24.38 14.95
C LEU A 14 -42.82 -25.80 14.41
N TYR A 15 -42.16 -26.11 13.28
CA TYR A 15 -42.08 -27.46 12.73
C TYR A 15 -41.43 -28.43 13.71
N TYR A 16 -40.31 -28.06 14.33
CA TYR A 16 -39.65 -28.93 15.32
C TYR A 16 -40.48 -29.15 16.58
N ARG A 17 -41.29 -28.17 17.02
CA ARG A 17 -42.24 -28.36 18.14
C ARG A 17 -43.32 -29.40 17.84
N LEU A 18 -43.63 -29.63 16.56
CA LEU A 18 -44.58 -30.63 16.10
C LEU A 18 -43.89 -31.95 15.68
N GLU A 19 -42.58 -32.08 15.91
CA GLU A 19 -41.78 -33.22 15.47
C GLU A 19 -41.88 -33.46 13.95
N LEU A 20 -41.86 -32.36 13.19
CA LEU A 20 -41.93 -32.35 11.73
C LEU A 20 -40.66 -31.75 11.13
N GLU A 21 -40.32 -32.20 9.91
CA GLU A 21 -39.31 -31.55 9.09
C GLU A 21 -39.84 -30.21 8.56
N PRO A 22 -39.01 -29.14 8.52
CA PRO A 22 -39.38 -27.89 7.88
C PRO A 22 -39.82 -28.12 6.43
N GLY A 23 -41.01 -27.65 6.08
CA GLY A 23 -41.60 -27.91 4.76
C GLY A 23 -42.70 -28.96 4.73
N ALA A 24 -42.99 -29.62 5.86
CA ALA A 24 -44.10 -30.57 5.94
C ALA A 24 -45.43 -29.92 5.54
N ASN A 25 -46.28 -30.71 4.87
CA ASN A 25 -47.55 -30.24 4.32
C ASN A 25 -48.63 -30.08 5.40
N GLU A 26 -49.74 -29.41 5.07
CA GLU A 26 -50.84 -29.16 6.01
C GLU A 26 -51.44 -30.44 6.61
N ALA A 27 -51.51 -31.53 5.84
CA ALA A 27 -52.05 -32.80 6.31
C ALA A 27 -51.16 -33.42 7.39
N ASP A 28 -49.84 -33.37 7.20
CA ASP A 28 -48.84 -33.85 8.15
C ASP A 28 -48.87 -33.03 9.45
N ILE A 29 -49.03 -31.70 9.34
CA ILE A 29 -49.20 -30.80 10.48
C ILE A 29 -50.43 -31.21 11.30
N LYS A 30 -51.58 -31.40 10.65
CA LYS A 30 -52.82 -31.82 11.33
C LYS A 30 -52.70 -33.21 11.94
N HIS A 31 -52.07 -34.15 11.23
CA HIS A 31 -51.87 -35.51 11.70
C HIS A 31 -50.99 -35.55 12.96
N ARG A 32 -49.83 -34.91 12.93
CA ARG A 32 -48.91 -34.85 14.08
C ARG A 32 -49.48 -34.10 15.26
N TYR A 33 -50.20 -33.00 15.02
CA TYR A 33 -50.90 -32.32 16.10
C TYR A 33 -51.88 -33.24 16.83
N ARG A 34 -52.73 -33.98 16.10
CA ARG A 34 -53.69 -34.92 16.72
C ARG A 34 -52.97 -35.98 17.54
N HIS A 35 -51.86 -36.52 17.03
CA HIS A 35 -51.04 -37.49 17.73
C HIS A 35 -50.44 -36.92 19.03
N LEU A 36 -49.81 -35.74 18.97
CA LEU A 36 -49.24 -35.07 20.14
C LEU A 36 -50.31 -34.64 21.15
N ALA A 37 -51.46 -34.16 20.66
CA ALA A 37 -52.60 -33.82 21.50
C ALA A 37 -53.11 -35.05 22.26
N GLN A 38 -53.13 -36.23 21.64
CA GLN A 38 -53.50 -37.46 22.31
C GLN A 38 -52.48 -37.87 23.39
N ILE A 39 -51.20 -37.55 23.26
CA ILE A 39 -50.18 -37.91 24.26
C ILE A 39 -50.16 -36.90 25.41
N LEU A 40 -50.22 -35.61 25.08
CA LEU A 40 -50.07 -34.50 26.02
C LEU A 40 -51.39 -34.07 26.69
N HIS A 41 -52.52 -34.71 26.38
CA HIS A 41 -53.80 -34.36 26.99
C HIS A 41 -53.77 -34.61 28.51
N PRO A 42 -54.15 -33.62 29.35
CA PRO A 42 -54.08 -33.73 30.81
C PRO A 42 -54.86 -34.94 31.35
N ASP A 43 -56.01 -35.27 30.74
CA ASP A 43 -56.85 -36.41 31.15
C ASP A 43 -56.17 -37.80 31.04
N LYS A 44 -55.10 -37.94 30.26
CA LYS A 44 -54.42 -39.24 30.12
C LYS A 44 -53.44 -39.54 31.24
N TRP A 45 -53.15 -38.56 32.10
CA TRP A 45 -52.20 -38.71 33.19
C TRP A 45 -52.97 -39.09 34.45
N ARG A 46 -52.98 -40.38 34.81
CA ARG A 46 -53.85 -40.92 35.88
C ARG A 46 -53.33 -40.70 37.32
N HIS A 47 -52.08 -40.30 37.51
CA HIS A 47 -51.53 -39.89 38.83
C HIS A 47 -50.43 -38.83 38.70
N PRO A 48 -50.71 -37.65 38.13
CA PRO A 48 -49.68 -36.65 37.86
C PRO A 48 -49.37 -35.84 39.12
N THR A 49 -48.09 -35.57 39.36
CA THR A 49 -47.69 -34.52 40.29
C THR A 49 -48.09 -33.16 39.73
N ALA A 50 -48.35 -32.17 40.58
CA ALA A 50 -48.71 -30.81 40.13
C ALA A 50 -47.69 -30.21 39.14
N ALA A 51 -46.41 -30.55 39.28
CA ALA A 51 -45.37 -30.15 38.34
C ALA A 51 -45.54 -30.80 36.96
N SER A 52 -45.92 -32.08 36.90
CA SER A 52 -46.14 -32.79 35.63
C SER A 52 -47.39 -32.31 34.88
N VAL A 53 -48.47 -31.97 35.59
CA VAL A 53 -49.67 -31.36 34.97
C VAL A 53 -49.33 -30.02 34.35
N ARG A 54 -48.65 -29.14 35.10
CA ARG A 54 -48.23 -27.82 34.60
C ARG A 54 -47.30 -27.94 33.39
N TRP A 55 -46.37 -28.88 33.43
CA TRP A 55 -45.49 -29.14 32.31
C TRP A 55 -46.26 -29.61 31.08
N ALA A 56 -47.19 -30.56 31.23
CA ALA A 56 -48.01 -31.08 30.14
C ALA A 56 -48.89 -29.97 29.51
N ASP A 57 -49.53 -29.14 30.35
CA ASP A 57 -50.32 -27.99 29.90
C ASP A 57 -49.47 -26.98 29.11
N GLU A 58 -48.26 -26.68 29.59
CA GLU A 58 -47.32 -25.81 28.89
C GLU A 58 -46.87 -26.40 27.54
N GLN A 59 -46.58 -27.69 27.47
CA GLN A 59 -46.23 -28.36 26.21
C GLN A 59 -47.40 -28.38 25.24
N PHE A 60 -48.61 -28.72 25.70
CA PHE A 60 -49.81 -28.74 24.89
C PHE A 60 -50.13 -27.35 24.33
N LYS A 61 -49.99 -26.30 25.15
CA LYS A 61 -50.14 -24.90 24.71
C LYS A 61 -49.14 -24.55 23.61
N ARG A 62 -47.87 -24.93 23.75
CA ARG A 62 -46.82 -24.68 22.73
C ARG A 62 -47.07 -25.43 21.42
N VAL A 63 -47.55 -26.67 21.50
CA VAL A 63 -47.92 -27.50 20.34
C VAL A 63 -49.14 -26.91 19.62
N LYS A 64 -50.15 -26.48 20.37
CA LYS A 64 -51.34 -25.81 19.83
C LYS A 64 -50.99 -24.49 19.14
N GLU A 65 -50.20 -23.63 19.79
CA GLU A 65 -49.71 -22.37 19.23
C GLU A 65 -48.94 -22.61 17.93
N ALA A 66 -48.04 -23.62 17.91
CA ALA A 66 -47.27 -23.95 16.72
C ALA A 66 -48.16 -24.36 15.54
N ARG A 67 -49.19 -25.18 15.78
CA ARG A 67 -50.18 -25.53 14.77
C ARG A 67 -50.93 -24.31 14.27
N GLU A 68 -51.46 -23.48 15.16
CA GLU A 68 -52.28 -22.32 14.79
C GLU A 68 -51.49 -21.32 13.93
N LEU A 69 -50.23 -21.07 14.26
CA LEU A 69 -49.36 -20.21 13.47
C LEU A 69 -49.03 -20.81 12.09
N LEU A 70 -48.78 -22.12 12.01
CA LEU A 70 -48.53 -22.79 10.74
C LEU A 70 -49.79 -22.86 9.85
N GLU A 71 -50.95 -23.14 10.43
CA GLU A 71 -52.24 -23.11 9.71
C GLU A 71 -52.59 -21.68 9.25
N ALA A 72 -52.33 -20.67 10.08
CA ALA A 72 -52.52 -19.27 9.70
C ALA A 72 -51.63 -18.90 8.50
N TYR A 73 -50.36 -19.31 8.49
CA TYR A 73 -49.47 -19.11 7.35
C TYR A 73 -50.00 -19.83 6.10
N TRP A 74 -50.38 -21.09 6.24
CA TRP A 74 -50.86 -21.91 5.13
C TRP A 74 -52.15 -21.37 4.51
N SER A 75 -53.06 -20.83 5.32
CA SER A 75 -54.31 -20.24 4.83
C SER A 75 -54.08 -18.99 3.95
N VAL A 76 -52.97 -18.28 4.16
CA VAL A 76 -52.60 -17.10 3.37
C VAL A 76 -51.76 -17.47 2.15
N HIS A 77 -50.79 -18.38 2.31
CA HIS A 77 -49.77 -18.64 1.30
C HIS A 77 -49.97 -19.94 0.49
N HIS A 78 -50.83 -20.84 0.94
CA HIS A 78 -51.09 -22.16 0.32
C HIS A 78 -49.84 -22.98 0.00
N ALA A 79 -48.75 -22.73 0.74
CA ALA A 79 -47.45 -23.35 0.58
C ALA A 79 -46.77 -23.41 1.96
N PRO A 80 -45.85 -24.37 2.17
CA PRO A 80 -45.06 -24.41 3.39
C PRO A 80 -44.17 -23.15 3.51
N PRO A 81 -43.97 -22.61 4.72
CA PRO A 81 -42.95 -21.60 4.96
C PRO A 81 -41.58 -22.13 4.54
N VAL A 82 -40.85 -21.33 3.75
CA VAL A 82 -39.49 -21.65 3.33
C VAL A 82 -38.59 -21.68 4.57
N SER A 83 -37.88 -22.79 4.78
CA SER A 83 -36.95 -22.90 5.91
C SER A 83 -35.80 -21.92 5.76
N ARG A 84 -35.31 -21.36 6.87
CA ARG A 84 -34.14 -20.45 6.82
C ARG A 84 -32.92 -21.16 6.26
N ALA A 85 -32.80 -22.46 6.55
CA ALA A 85 -31.76 -23.32 6.00
C ALA A 85 -31.84 -23.37 4.46
N ALA A 86 -33.01 -23.60 3.87
CA ALA A 86 -33.17 -23.64 2.41
C ALA A 86 -32.86 -22.28 1.76
N LEU A 87 -33.29 -21.17 2.37
CA LEU A 87 -32.96 -19.83 1.90
C LEU A 87 -31.44 -19.58 1.93
N SER A 88 -30.76 -20.01 2.99
CA SER A 88 -29.31 -19.84 3.13
C SER A 88 -28.50 -20.65 2.11
N VAL A 89 -28.98 -21.85 1.74
CA VAL A 89 -28.36 -22.71 0.72
C VAL A 89 -28.50 -22.07 -0.66
N ALA A 90 -29.70 -21.59 -1.02
CA ALA A 90 -29.92 -20.89 -2.29
C ALA A 90 -29.06 -19.61 -2.41
N GLN A 91 -28.92 -18.86 -1.31
CA GLN A 91 -28.03 -17.69 -1.27
C GLN A 91 -26.56 -18.08 -1.43
N ALA A 92 -26.13 -19.18 -0.81
CA ALA A 92 -24.76 -19.68 -0.93
C ALA A 92 -24.46 -20.14 -2.37
N GLU A 93 -25.39 -20.84 -3.02
CA GLU A 93 -25.25 -21.25 -4.43
C GLU A 93 -25.19 -20.04 -5.37
N GLN A 94 -26.05 -19.04 -5.16
CA GLN A 94 -26.02 -17.80 -5.93
C GLN A 94 -24.68 -17.07 -5.77
N LEU A 95 -24.17 -16.97 -4.54
CA LEU A 95 -22.89 -16.33 -4.26
C LEU A 95 -21.73 -17.13 -4.88
N HIS A 96 -21.80 -18.45 -4.87
CA HIS A 96 -20.83 -19.32 -5.53
C HIS A 96 -20.82 -19.11 -7.05
N GLY A 97 -21.99 -19.03 -7.69
CA GLY A 97 -22.10 -18.71 -9.11
C GLY A 97 -21.53 -17.34 -9.46
N GLN A 98 -21.76 -16.33 -8.61
CA GLN A 98 -21.16 -15.00 -8.77
C GLN A 98 -19.64 -15.03 -8.65
N MET A 99 -19.09 -15.79 -7.70
CA MET A 99 -17.64 -15.97 -7.57
C MET A 99 -17.02 -16.60 -8.81
N GLN A 100 -17.62 -17.68 -9.33
CA GLN A 100 -17.13 -18.34 -10.54
C GLN A 100 -17.15 -17.40 -11.77
N ALA A 101 -18.19 -16.58 -11.90
CA ALA A 101 -18.29 -15.58 -12.97
C ALA A 101 -17.18 -14.52 -12.86
N LEU A 102 -16.89 -14.03 -11.66
CA LEU A 102 -15.81 -13.07 -11.41
C LEU A 102 -14.43 -13.68 -11.65
N GLU A 103 -14.22 -14.95 -11.31
CA GLU A 103 -12.98 -15.67 -11.61
C GLU A 103 -12.77 -15.81 -13.12
N ALA A 104 -13.81 -16.20 -13.86
CA ALA A 104 -13.75 -16.27 -15.32
C ALA A 104 -13.45 -14.89 -15.95
N GLN A 105 -14.03 -13.81 -15.41
CA GLN A 105 -13.75 -12.45 -15.87
C GLN A 105 -12.30 -12.04 -15.59
N ARG A 106 -11.78 -12.37 -14.40
CA ARG A 106 -10.39 -12.10 -14.01
C ARG A 106 -9.40 -12.80 -14.94
N GLU A 107 -9.65 -14.05 -15.30
CA GLU A 107 -8.78 -14.79 -16.21
C GLU A 107 -8.80 -14.21 -17.64
N ARG A 108 -9.95 -13.76 -18.13
CA ARG A 108 -10.02 -13.04 -19.43
C ARG A 108 -9.17 -11.76 -19.42
N VAL A 109 -9.35 -10.92 -18.41
CA VAL A 109 -8.60 -9.66 -18.29
C VAL A 109 -7.09 -9.91 -18.15
N ARG A 110 -6.69 -10.99 -17.47
CA ARG A 110 -5.29 -11.40 -17.40
C ARG A 110 -4.74 -11.78 -18.77
N GLY A 111 -5.49 -12.57 -19.54
CA GLY A 111 -5.12 -12.93 -20.91
C GLY A 111 -4.95 -11.70 -21.81
N GLU A 112 -5.86 -10.72 -21.72
CA GLU A 112 -5.77 -9.45 -22.46
C GLU A 112 -4.53 -8.64 -22.06
N LEU A 113 -4.23 -8.55 -20.77
CA LEU A 113 -3.02 -7.85 -20.29
C LEU A 113 -1.73 -8.50 -20.79
N ASP A 114 -1.67 -9.82 -20.82
CA ASP A 114 -0.49 -10.52 -21.30
C ASP A 114 -0.32 -10.41 -22.82
N ALA A 115 -1.43 -10.38 -23.58
CA ALA A 115 -1.42 -10.07 -25.01
C ALA A 115 -0.89 -8.66 -25.28
N LEU A 116 -1.39 -7.65 -24.55
CA LEU A 116 -0.93 -6.26 -24.67
C LEU A 116 0.55 -6.09 -24.30
N ARG A 117 1.03 -6.84 -23.29
CA ARG A 117 2.46 -6.84 -22.94
C ARG A 117 3.32 -7.43 -24.06
N ALA A 118 2.89 -8.53 -24.66
CA ALA A 118 3.59 -9.16 -25.78
C ALA A 118 3.63 -8.23 -27.01
N GLU A 119 2.54 -7.53 -27.31
CA GLU A 119 2.48 -6.53 -28.38
C GLU A 119 3.44 -5.35 -28.12
N ARG A 120 3.44 -4.81 -26.89
CA ARG A 120 4.38 -3.75 -26.50
C ARG A 120 5.83 -4.17 -26.68
N THR A 121 6.19 -5.40 -26.32
CA THR A 121 7.56 -5.89 -26.53
C THR A 121 7.93 -5.97 -28.01
N ARG A 122 7.01 -6.44 -28.86
CA ARG A 122 7.24 -6.47 -30.32
C ARG A 122 7.45 -5.08 -30.89
N MET A 123 6.62 -4.10 -30.49
CA MET A 123 6.78 -2.70 -30.91
C MET A 123 8.14 -2.11 -30.49
N LEU A 124 8.62 -2.43 -29.29
CA LEU A 124 9.94 -1.96 -28.84
C LEU A 124 11.07 -2.58 -29.67
N ASP A 125 10.96 -3.86 -30.02
CA ASP A 125 11.93 -4.54 -30.89
C ASP A 125 11.90 -3.95 -32.32
N GLU A 126 10.73 -3.62 -32.86
CA GLU A 126 10.60 -2.91 -34.14
C GLU A 126 11.20 -1.50 -34.09
N MET A 127 10.94 -0.74 -33.03
CA MET A 127 11.54 0.59 -32.84
C MET A 127 13.06 0.53 -32.76
N THR A 128 13.62 -0.47 -32.08
CA THR A 128 15.07 -0.63 -32.00
C THR A 128 15.68 -0.99 -33.35
N ARG A 129 15.02 -1.84 -34.15
CA ARG A 129 15.42 -2.13 -35.53
C ARG A 129 15.42 -0.87 -36.41
N MET A 130 14.31 -0.12 -36.41
CA MET A 130 14.22 1.14 -37.18
C MET A 130 15.30 2.15 -36.76
N ARG A 131 15.67 2.17 -35.47
CA ARG A 131 16.75 3.04 -34.98
C ARG A 131 18.11 2.60 -35.50
N ILE A 132 18.39 1.29 -35.52
CA ILE A 132 19.64 0.75 -36.07
C ILE A 132 19.73 1.06 -37.57
N GLU A 133 18.65 0.85 -38.33
CA GLU A 133 18.60 1.18 -39.77
C GLU A 133 18.83 2.67 -40.02
N ARG A 134 18.17 3.54 -39.25
CA ARG A 134 18.38 4.99 -39.33
C ARG A 134 19.84 5.36 -39.05
N ASP A 135 20.45 4.79 -38.01
CA ASP A 135 21.83 5.11 -37.64
C ASP A 135 22.81 4.61 -38.72
N ALA A 136 22.53 3.46 -39.35
CA ALA A 136 23.29 2.96 -40.50
C ALA A 136 23.19 3.90 -41.71
N LEU A 137 21.97 4.32 -42.10
CA LEU A 137 21.75 5.27 -43.19
C LEU A 137 22.39 6.63 -42.92
N GLN A 138 22.37 7.11 -41.67
CA GLN A 138 23.09 8.33 -41.29
C GLN A 138 24.60 8.16 -41.43
N GLY A 139 25.14 7.00 -41.06
CA GLY A 139 26.55 6.65 -41.29
C GLY A 139 26.93 6.66 -42.77
N GLU A 140 26.09 6.10 -43.64
CA GLU A 140 26.29 6.14 -45.10
C GLU A 140 26.26 7.56 -45.66
N LEU A 141 25.31 8.39 -45.21
CA LEU A 141 25.23 9.81 -45.61
C LEU A 141 26.46 10.60 -45.19
N VAL A 142 26.96 10.39 -43.97
CA VAL A 142 28.21 11.01 -43.49
C VAL A 142 29.40 10.51 -44.31
N GLY A 143 29.48 9.21 -44.59
CA GLY A 143 30.53 8.65 -45.45
C GLY A 143 30.52 9.23 -46.87
N MET A 144 29.35 9.37 -47.48
CA MET A 144 29.21 10.03 -48.80
C MET A 144 29.59 11.52 -48.75
N ARG A 145 29.25 12.22 -47.66
CA ARG A 145 29.62 13.62 -47.47
C ARG A 145 31.13 13.79 -47.26
N ASP A 146 31.76 12.92 -46.49
CA ASP A 146 33.18 12.98 -46.19
C ASP A 146 34.03 12.60 -47.38
N THR A 147 33.59 11.65 -48.22
CA THR A 147 34.26 11.32 -49.49
C THR A 147 34.14 12.46 -50.51
N SER A 148 32.94 13.02 -50.69
CA SER A 148 32.75 14.21 -51.54
C SER A 148 33.53 15.42 -51.02
N GLY A 149 33.59 15.57 -49.70
CA GLY A 149 34.34 16.62 -49.01
C GLY A 149 35.84 16.39 -49.04
N SER A 150 36.31 15.15 -48.97
CA SER A 150 37.73 14.81 -49.11
C SER A 150 38.19 15.09 -50.52
N ASP A 151 37.41 14.74 -51.55
CA ASP A 151 37.75 15.05 -52.94
C ASP A 151 37.84 16.55 -53.18
N ALA A 152 36.89 17.32 -52.62
CA ALA A 152 36.93 18.78 -52.64
C ALA A 152 38.11 19.34 -51.84
N ARG A 153 38.47 18.73 -50.70
CA ARG A 153 39.62 19.12 -49.87
C ARG A 153 40.93 18.76 -50.53
N TYR A 154 41.07 17.62 -51.21
CA TYR A 154 42.26 17.26 -51.98
C TYR A 154 42.48 18.26 -53.12
N ALA A 155 41.42 18.61 -53.86
CA ALA A 155 41.47 19.67 -54.87
C ALA A 155 41.79 21.06 -54.29
N ALA A 156 41.32 21.38 -53.08
CA ALA A 156 41.66 22.62 -52.38
C ALA A 156 43.07 22.59 -51.78
N HIS A 157 43.56 21.45 -51.31
CA HIS A 157 44.91 21.27 -50.75
C HIS A 157 45.98 21.36 -51.83
N GLU A 158 45.68 20.88 -53.04
CA GLU A 158 46.50 21.09 -54.24
C GLU A 158 46.63 22.59 -54.57
N LYS A 159 45.52 23.33 -54.50
CA LYS A 159 45.54 24.81 -54.64
C LYS A 159 46.24 25.50 -53.47
N TYR A 160 46.06 25.03 -52.25
CA TYR A 160 46.68 25.60 -51.05
C TYR A 160 48.18 25.31 -50.98
N GLN A 161 48.66 24.16 -51.47
CA GLN A 161 50.09 23.89 -51.65
C GLN A 161 50.70 24.80 -52.72
N ALA A 162 49.97 25.09 -53.81
CA ALA A 162 50.39 26.10 -54.78
C ALA A 162 50.48 27.51 -54.16
N HIS A 163 49.63 27.85 -53.19
CA HIS A 163 49.71 29.10 -52.43
C HIS A 163 50.77 29.08 -51.31
N GLN A 164 50.99 27.95 -50.62
CA GLN A 164 52.04 27.81 -49.60
C GLN A 164 53.45 27.81 -50.18
N ALA A 165 53.64 27.38 -51.43
CA ALA A 165 54.90 27.59 -52.15
C ALA A 165 55.25 29.08 -52.29
N ASN A 166 54.24 29.97 -52.26
CA ASN A 166 54.43 31.42 -52.27
C ASN A 166 54.51 32.03 -50.86
N GLU A 167 53.87 31.44 -49.84
CA GLU A 167 53.84 31.99 -48.47
C GLU A 167 54.93 31.42 -47.53
N ALA A 168 55.64 30.34 -47.90
CA ALA A 168 56.73 29.76 -47.09
C ALA A 168 58.02 30.60 -47.04
N HIS A 169 58.01 31.83 -47.56
CA HIS A 169 59.02 32.86 -47.29
C HIS A 169 58.64 33.84 -46.16
N ALA A 170 57.46 33.73 -45.57
CA ALA A 170 57.04 34.63 -44.49
C ALA A 170 56.63 33.85 -43.23
N THR A 171 57.34 34.16 -42.15
CA THR A 171 56.91 34.05 -40.75
C THR A 171 56.85 32.65 -40.10
N ARG A 172 58.02 32.31 -39.58
CA ARG A 172 58.28 31.51 -38.38
C ARG A 172 57.92 32.33 -37.12
N ALA A 173 56.95 31.91 -36.30
CA ALA A 173 56.92 32.17 -34.85
C ALA A 173 55.72 31.54 -34.10
N GLN A 174 56.03 30.87 -32.97
CA GLN A 174 55.31 30.89 -31.68
C GLN A 174 53.92 30.20 -31.60
N THR A 175 53.44 29.55 -30.52
CA THR A 175 53.95 29.03 -29.24
C THR A 175 52.91 28.06 -28.63
N MET A 176 53.30 27.40 -27.54
CA MET A 176 52.69 26.31 -26.76
C MET A 176 51.29 26.50 -26.10
N PRO A 177 50.72 25.41 -25.53
CA PRO A 177 49.36 25.29 -24.99
C PRO A 177 49.28 25.43 -23.45
N GLN A 178 48.11 25.80 -22.91
CA GLN A 178 47.75 25.48 -21.52
C GLN A 178 46.25 25.69 -21.25
N ALA A 179 45.58 24.66 -20.71
CA ALA A 179 44.44 24.83 -19.81
C ALA A 179 44.17 23.51 -19.05
N THR A 180 44.57 23.49 -17.78
CA THR A 180 44.24 22.47 -16.78
C THR A 180 42.80 22.69 -16.29
N ALA A 181 41.92 21.72 -16.58
CA ALA A 181 40.55 21.70 -16.05
C ALA A 181 40.48 20.92 -14.73
N ARG A 182 39.97 21.61 -13.71
CA ARG A 182 39.79 21.19 -12.31
C ARG A 182 38.55 20.30 -12.19
N ALA A 183 38.73 19.07 -11.69
CA ALA A 183 37.65 18.10 -11.47
C ALA A 183 36.72 18.51 -10.30
N PRO A 184 35.39 18.27 -10.41
CA PRO A 184 34.46 18.48 -9.29
C PRO A 184 34.50 17.32 -8.29
N ARG A 185 34.23 17.69 -7.04
CA ARG A 185 34.30 16.88 -5.82
C ARG A 185 33.35 15.68 -5.87
N SER A 186 33.87 14.53 -5.46
CA SER A 186 33.15 13.28 -5.26
C SER A 186 32.16 13.39 -4.10
N HIS A 187 30.87 13.49 -4.42
CA HIS A 187 29.83 13.10 -3.48
C HIS A 187 29.80 11.57 -3.42
N GLY A 188 30.23 11.06 -2.26
CA GLY A 188 30.64 9.67 -2.05
C GLY A 188 29.52 8.65 -2.15
N LEU A 189 29.91 7.43 -2.52
CA LEU A 189 29.30 6.09 -2.49
C LEU A 189 27.78 5.95 -2.23
N ARG A 190 27.22 6.72 -1.31
CA ARG A 190 25.79 6.86 -1.04
C ARG A 190 25.03 7.32 -2.29
N ASP A 191 25.47 8.38 -2.98
CA ASP A 191 24.75 8.89 -4.16
C ASP A 191 24.88 7.94 -5.36
N ALA A 192 26.02 7.26 -5.49
CA ALA A 192 26.23 6.23 -6.51
C ALA A 192 25.39 4.97 -6.26
N LEU A 193 25.23 4.55 -5.00
CA LEU A 193 24.32 3.48 -4.64
C LEU A 193 22.89 3.90 -4.96
N PHE A 194 22.44 5.07 -4.50
CA PHE A 194 21.05 5.54 -4.65
C PHE A 194 20.64 5.96 -6.06
N ALA A 195 21.56 6.44 -6.90
CA ALA A 195 21.28 6.73 -8.32
C ALA A 195 20.91 5.48 -9.12
N ARG A 196 21.41 4.28 -8.73
CA ARG A 196 20.98 3.01 -9.33
C ARG A 196 19.59 2.55 -8.85
N PHE A 197 19.07 3.12 -7.77
CA PHE A 197 17.70 2.89 -7.29
C PHE A 197 16.69 3.88 -7.90
N ASP A 198 17.12 4.76 -8.81
CA ASP A 198 16.24 5.82 -9.32
C ASP A 198 15.12 5.33 -10.22
N ASP A 199 15.26 4.14 -10.83
CA ASP A 199 14.22 3.50 -11.61
C ASP A 199 13.13 2.92 -10.66
N PRO A 200 11.92 3.49 -10.62
CA PRO A 200 10.86 3.09 -9.70
C PRO A 200 10.45 1.62 -9.89
N SER A 201 10.72 1.03 -11.06
CA SER A 201 10.45 -0.38 -11.35
C SER A 201 11.49 -1.34 -10.75
N ARG A 202 12.75 -0.91 -10.62
CA ARG A 202 13.88 -1.75 -10.16
C ARG A 202 14.21 -1.54 -8.69
N GLY A 203 13.92 -0.36 -8.15
CA GLY A 203 14.22 -0.01 -6.76
C GLY A 203 13.57 -0.96 -5.74
N TRP A 204 12.37 -1.47 -6.02
CA TRP A 204 11.71 -2.40 -5.08
C TRP A 204 12.40 -3.76 -5.00
N LEU A 205 12.82 -4.33 -6.14
CA LEU A 205 13.49 -5.63 -6.18
C LEU A 205 14.84 -5.58 -5.44
N LEU A 206 15.59 -4.50 -5.60
CA LEU A 206 16.86 -4.32 -4.87
C LEU A 206 16.64 -4.10 -3.36
N THR A 207 15.59 -3.38 -2.96
CA THR A 207 15.25 -3.27 -1.53
C THR A 207 14.84 -4.61 -0.94
N LEU A 208 14.16 -5.46 -1.73
CA LEU A 208 13.72 -6.78 -1.29
C LEU A 208 14.91 -7.74 -1.19
N SER A 209 15.82 -7.75 -2.17
CA SER A 209 17.03 -8.57 -2.12
C SER A 209 17.95 -8.17 -0.97
N ALA A 210 18.17 -6.86 -0.75
CA ALA A 210 18.94 -6.37 0.39
C ALA A 210 18.29 -6.74 1.73
N SER A 211 16.96 -6.70 1.82
CA SER A 211 16.23 -7.10 3.03
C SER A 211 16.37 -8.60 3.31
N VAL A 212 16.32 -9.45 2.27
CA VAL A 212 16.52 -10.89 2.40
C VAL A 212 17.95 -11.20 2.85
N VAL A 213 18.96 -10.57 2.24
CA VAL A 213 20.36 -10.75 2.65
C VAL A 213 20.55 -10.33 4.12
N ALA A 214 20.00 -9.19 4.52
CA ALA A 214 20.06 -8.74 5.91
C ALA A 214 19.35 -9.71 6.87
N ALA A 215 18.21 -10.29 6.48
CA ALA A 215 17.53 -11.31 7.28
C ALA A 215 18.36 -12.59 7.45
N ILE A 216 19.07 -13.03 6.40
CA ILE A 216 19.99 -14.17 6.46
C ILE A 216 21.15 -13.89 7.42
N VAL A 217 21.73 -12.69 7.35
CA VAL A 217 22.82 -12.28 8.27
C VAL A 217 22.33 -12.23 9.72
N VAL A 218 21.14 -11.66 9.96
CA VAL A 218 20.52 -11.65 11.30
C VAL A 218 20.32 -13.08 11.81
N PHE A 219 19.81 -13.98 10.97
CA PHE A 219 19.62 -15.39 11.34
C PHE A 219 20.95 -16.06 11.69
N ALA A 220 22.00 -15.85 10.89
CA ALA A 220 23.33 -16.41 11.15
C ALA A 220 23.92 -15.91 12.47
N ILE A 221 23.80 -14.60 12.75
CA ILE A 221 24.24 -13.98 14.01
C ILE A 221 23.44 -14.53 15.19
N ALA A 222 22.10 -14.61 15.07
CA ALA A 222 21.22 -15.14 16.10
C ALA A 222 21.53 -16.61 16.41
N HIS A 223 21.78 -17.42 15.37
CA HIS A 223 22.17 -18.81 15.50
C HIS A 223 23.52 -18.96 16.19
N GLY A 224 24.52 -18.17 15.80
CA GLY A 224 25.83 -18.16 16.47
C GLY A 224 25.75 -17.74 17.93
N LEU A 225 25.00 -16.68 18.25
CA LEU A 225 24.77 -16.22 19.63
C LEU A 225 24.07 -17.28 20.49
N ALA A 226 23.01 -17.90 19.97
CA ALA A 226 22.32 -18.96 20.68
C ALA A 226 23.24 -20.16 20.93
N GLY A 227 24.05 -20.54 19.93
CA GLY A 227 25.04 -21.61 20.06
C GLY A 227 26.08 -21.31 21.14
N VAL A 228 26.68 -20.12 21.14
CA VAL A 228 27.74 -19.74 22.10
C VAL A 228 27.19 -19.58 23.52
N LEU A 229 26.04 -18.92 23.68
CA LEU A 229 25.47 -18.64 25.01
C LEU A 229 24.89 -19.88 25.69
N LEU A 230 24.40 -20.86 24.91
CA LEU A 230 23.69 -22.02 25.42
C LEU A 230 24.44 -23.35 25.21
N ALA A 231 25.64 -23.31 24.63
CA ALA A 231 26.55 -24.45 24.55
C ALA A 231 26.70 -25.24 25.87
N PRO A 232 26.78 -24.62 27.06
CA PRO A 232 26.91 -25.36 28.32
C PRO A 232 25.66 -26.16 28.71
N VAL A 233 24.49 -25.76 28.20
CA VAL A 233 23.18 -26.29 28.62
C VAL A 233 22.53 -27.12 27.51
N SER A 234 23.05 -27.06 26.28
CA SER A 234 22.50 -27.75 25.10
C SER A 234 22.57 -29.28 25.16
N GLY A 235 23.31 -29.84 26.11
CA GLY A 235 23.29 -31.29 26.39
C GLY A 235 21.93 -31.80 26.91
N TYR A 236 21.11 -30.92 27.48
CA TYR A 236 19.78 -31.25 27.98
C TYR A 236 18.68 -30.95 26.95
N ALA A 237 17.62 -31.76 26.93
CA ALA A 237 16.46 -31.52 26.07
C ALA A 237 15.85 -30.12 26.27
N PHE A 238 15.79 -29.66 27.53
CA PHE A 238 15.34 -28.32 27.88
C PHE A 238 16.25 -27.21 27.31
N GLY A 239 17.58 -27.41 27.35
CA GLY A 239 18.53 -26.44 26.80
C GLY A 239 18.40 -26.27 25.28
N ARG A 240 18.13 -27.36 24.54
CA ARG A 240 17.86 -27.30 23.10
C ARG A 240 16.58 -26.54 22.76
N ALA A 241 15.52 -26.74 23.55
CA ALA A 241 14.27 -26.00 23.38
C ALA A 241 14.47 -24.50 23.65
N LEU A 242 15.21 -24.16 24.72
CA LEU A 242 15.51 -22.77 25.08
C LEU A 242 16.39 -22.08 24.03
N ALA A 243 17.39 -22.77 23.48
CA ALA A 243 18.22 -22.26 22.39
C ALA A 243 17.43 -22.00 21.12
N SER A 244 16.54 -22.93 20.75
CA SER A 244 15.65 -22.75 19.61
C SER A 244 14.71 -21.56 19.82
N GLY A 245 14.12 -21.43 21.02
CA GLY A 245 13.26 -20.31 21.37
C GLY A 245 13.98 -18.95 21.31
N LEU A 246 15.20 -18.87 21.87
CA LEU A 246 16.01 -17.66 21.84
C LEU A 246 16.41 -17.29 20.41
N GLN A 247 16.83 -18.26 19.60
CA GLN A 247 17.16 -18.05 18.18
C GLN A 247 15.95 -17.51 17.41
N TRP A 248 14.77 -18.11 17.59
CA TRP A 248 13.54 -17.64 16.95
C TRP A 248 13.22 -16.20 17.36
N LEU A 249 13.29 -15.88 18.65
CA LEU A 249 13.02 -14.54 19.16
C LEU A 249 14.00 -13.51 18.56
N LEU A 250 15.30 -13.80 18.58
CA LEU A 250 16.34 -12.94 18.01
C LEU A 250 16.16 -12.75 16.50
N THR A 251 15.80 -13.82 15.78
CA THR A 251 15.57 -13.75 14.33
C THR A 251 14.36 -12.89 14.01
N VAL A 252 13.22 -13.13 14.67
CA VAL A 252 11.98 -12.35 14.47
C VAL A 252 12.24 -10.88 14.81
N PHE A 253 12.86 -10.60 15.94
CA PHE A 253 13.17 -9.24 16.36
C PHE A 253 14.12 -8.53 15.38
N GLY A 254 15.19 -9.20 14.94
CA GLY A 254 16.13 -8.63 13.96
C GLY A 254 15.49 -8.40 12.60
N VAL A 255 14.64 -9.30 12.11
CA VAL A 255 13.86 -9.11 10.87
C VAL A 255 12.92 -7.91 11.00
N MET A 256 12.21 -7.77 12.13
CA MET A 256 11.34 -6.61 12.38
C MET A 256 12.13 -5.29 12.40
N LEU A 257 13.33 -5.28 13.00
CA LEU A 257 14.19 -4.10 13.01
C LEU A 257 14.70 -3.73 11.61
N VAL A 258 15.21 -4.71 10.85
CA VAL A 258 15.70 -4.50 9.48
C VAL A 258 14.58 -4.00 8.58
N PHE A 259 13.41 -4.64 8.64
CA PHE A 259 12.26 -4.26 7.83
C PHE A 259 11.72 -2.87 8.22
N GLY A 260 11.60 -2.60 9.52
CA GLY A 260 11.20 -1.30 10.03
C GLY A 260 12.17 -0.20 9.59
N TRP A 261 13.47 -0.45 9.69
CA TRP A 261 14.50 0.48 9.23
C TRP A 261 14.44 0.71 7.71
N ALA A 262 14.37 -0.34 6.91
CA ALA A 262 14.27 -0.25 5.45
C ALA A 262 13.00 0.50 5.02
N TRP A 263 11.88 0.22 5.68
CA TRP A 263 10.63 0.94 5.46
C TRP A 263 10.77 2.43 5.78
N ALA A 264 11.37 2.77 6.92
CA ALA A 264 11.58 4.15 7.33
C ALA A 264 12.50 4.91 6.36
N GLN A 265 13.61 4.30 5.93
CA GLN A 265 14.50 4.87 4.92
C GLN A 265 13.76 5.12 3.61
N ARG A 266 12.95 4.15 3.15
CA ARG A 266 12.13 4.32 1.94
C ARG A 266 11.13 5.46 2.06
N THR A 267 10.48 5.62 3.21
CA THR A 267 9.55 6.74 3.43
C THR A 267 10.26 8.08 3.44
N PHE A 268 11.43 8.20 4.09
CA PHE A 268 12.20 9.45 4.06
C PHE A 268 12.74 9.76 2.68
N TYR A 269 13.22 8.75 1.95
CA TYR A 269 13.66 8.92 0.58
C TYR A 269 12.52 9.42 -0.33
N ARG A 270 11.32 8.82 -0.20
CA ARG A 270 10.13 9.29 -0.93
C ARG A 270 9.73 10.70 -0.53
N ALA A 271 9.90 11.07 0.74
CA ALA A 271 9.60 12.40 1.25
C ALA A 271 10.63 13.44 0.78
N ALA A 272 11.91 13.10 0.73
CA ALA A 272 12.97 13.95 0.18
C ALA A 272 12.77 14.21 -1.32
N ARG A 273 12.31 13.21 -2.09
CA ARG A 273 11.92 13.43 -3.50
C ARG A 273 10.71 14.35 -3.66
N ALA A 274 9.86 14.49 -2.66
CA ALA A 274 8.79 15.48 -2.71
C ALA A 274 9.34 16.93 -2.63
N GLY A 275 10.62 17.09 -2.29
CA GLY A 275 11.36 18.35 -2.36
C GLY A 275 11.76 18.77 -3.77
N VAL A 276 11.50 17.95 -4.79
CA VAL A 276 11.49 18.42 -6.18
C VAL A 276 10.35 19.44 -6.31
N GLU A 277 10.54 20.49 -7.10
CA GLU A 277 9.50 21.50 -7.29
C GLU A 277 8.30 20.89 -8.01
N HIS A 278 7.12 20.98 -7.39
CA HIS A 278 5.86 20.55 -7.99
C HIS A 278 4.95 21.77 -8.17
N GLY A 279 4.34 21.88 -9.34
CA GLY A 279 3.36 22.93 -9.63
C GLY A 279 2.04 22.66 -8.91
N VAL A 280 1.59 23.63 -8.12
CA VAL A 280 0.30 23.62 -7.43
C VAL A 280 -0.57 24.70 -8.07
N ALA A 281 -1.78 24.36 -8.48
CA ALA A 281 -2.75 25.28 -9.10
C ALA A 281 -3.47 26.16 -8.06
N LEU A 282 -2.69 26.74 -7.14
CA LEU A 282 -3.16 27.65 -6.09
C LEU A 282 -2.22 28.85 -6.02
N PRO A 283 -2.73 30.06 -5.70
CA PRO A 283 -1.88 31.19 -5.39
C PRO A 283 -1.05 30.94 -4.12
N VAL A 284 0.05 31.68 -3.99
CA VAL A 284 1.05 31.50 -2.93
C VAL A 284 0.41 31.61 -1.53
N ASP A 285 -0.46 32.59 -1.31
CA ASP A 285 -1.15 32.80 -0.03
C ASP A 285 -2.08 31.64 0.35
N GLU A 286 -2.80 31.11 -0.63
CA GLU A 286 -3.70 29.97 -0.41
C GLU A 286 -2.91 28.69 -0.12
N THR A 287 -1.80 28.50 -0.85
CA THR A 287 -0.86 27.40 -0.60
C THR A 287 -0.34 27.46 0.82
N LEU A 288 0.10 28.65 1.28
CA LEU A 288 0.56 28.86 2.65
C LEU A 288 -0.53 28.56 3.69
N ARG A 289 -1.77 29.02 3.47
CA ARG A 289 -2.91 28.74 4.37
C ARG A 289 -3.15 27.24 4.50
N ARG A 290 -3.13 26.50 3.39
CA ARG A 290 -3.36 25.05 3.39
C ARG A 290 -2.21 24.27 4.03
N VAL A 291 -0.96 24.62 3.75
CA VAL A 291 0.19 24.00 4.41
C VAL A 291 0.14 24.25 5.93
N ASN A 292 -0.19 25.47 6.36
CA ASN A 292 -0.38 25.77 7.78
C ASN A 292 -1.54 24.99 8.42
N ALA A 293 -2.65 24.81 7.70
CA ALA A 293 -3.77 23.99 8.16
C ALA A 293 -3.36 22.52 8.32
N ALA A 294 -2.63 21.97 7.35
CA ALA A 294 -2.12 20.60 7.38
C ALA A 294 -1.17 20.35 8.56
N LEU A 295 -0.33 21.33 8.92
CA LEU A 295 0.56 21.26 10.09
C LEU A 295 -0.21 21.32 11.41
N ARG A 296 -1.32 22.07 11.50
CA ARG A 296 -2.11 22.21 12.74
C ARG A 296 -2.97 20.98 13.06
N HIS A 297 -3.25 20.13 12.08
CA HIS A 297 -4.13 18.95 12.27
C HIS A 297 -3.45 17.73 12.91
N GLU A 298 -2.17 17.80 13.25
CA GLU A 298 -1.47 16.64 13.83
C GLU A 298 -1.65 16.56 15.36
N GLY A 299 -2.71 15.88 15.82
CA GLY A 299 -2.90 15.52 17.23
C GLY A 299 -2.40 14.12 17.62
N HIS A 300 -1.81 13.37 16.69
CA HIS A 300 -1.42 11.99 16.94
C HIS A 300 -0.07 11.94 17.71
N PHE A 301 -0.01 11.15 18.79
CA PHE A 301 1.17 10.98 19.65
C PHE A 301 1.63 12.20 20.46
N GLY A 302 0.75 13.18 20.70
CA GLY A 302 1.11 14.40 21.45
C GLY A 302 2.17 15.25 20.75
N ALA A 303 2.29 15.07 19.43
CA ALA A 303 3.20 15.82 18.59
C ALA A 303 2.62 17.21 18.35
N ASN A 304 3.38 18.28 18.61
CA ASN A 304 2.97 19.65 18.29
C ASN A 304 3.97 20.27 17.32
N TRP A 305 3.49 20.76 16.18
CA TRP A 305 4.29 21.55 15.25
C TRP A 305 4.49 22.95 15.82
N THR A 306 5.74 23.38 15.88
CA THR A 306 6.11 24.77 16.17
C THR A 306 6.78 25.36 14.94
N VAL A 307 6.22 26.42 14.37
CA VAL A 307 6.86 27.17 13.27
C VAL A 307 8.01 27.98 13.86
N GLU A 308 9.26 27.67 13.47
CA GLU A 308 10.46 28.31 14.02
C GLU A 308 10.89 29.52 13.22
N SER A 309 10.77 29.46 11.89
CA SER A 309 11.08 30.59 11.02
C SER A 309 10.11 30.67 9.85
N TYR A 310 9.73 31.89 9.52
CA TYR A 310 8.93 32.24 8.35
C TYR A 310 9.59 33.45 7.70
N ASP A 311 10.08 33.25 6.47
CA ASP A 311 10.68 34.31 5.67
C ASP A 311 9.74 34.65 4.50
N ASP A 312 9.17 35.84 4.57
CA ASP A 312 8.29 36.42 3.56
C ASP A 312 9.15 37.28 2.62
N ALA A 313 9.97 36.60 1.83
CA ALA A 313 10.89 37.23 0.90
C ALA A 313 10.08 37.78 -0.29
N SER A 314 9.62 39.03 -0.16
CA SER A 314 8.83 39.83 -1.11
C SER A 314 7.32 39.58 -1.05
N ARG A 315 6.60 40.66 -0.70
CA ARG A 315 5.16 40.85 -0.38
C ARG A 315 4.05 40.09 -1.15
N ALA A 316 4.34 39.19 -2.10
CA ALA A 316 3.35 38.34 -2.75
C ALA A 316 3.91 37.13 -3.52
N SER A 317 5.23 37.00 -3.69
CA SER A 317 5.77 36.09 -4.73
C SER A 317 6.51 34.87 -4.22
N ARG A 318 7.02 34.86 -2.98
CA ARG A 318 7.76 33.72 -2.42
C ARG A 318 7.56 33.63 -0.90
N PHE A 319 7.51 32.40 -0.37
CA PHE A 319 7.66 32.18 1.06
C PHE A 319 8.61 31.01 1.33
N ALA A 320 9.35 31.09 2.43
CA ALA A 320 10.08 29.98 3.00
C ALA A 320 9.61 29.78 4.45
N MET A 321 9.17 28.57 4.76
CA MET A 321 8.69 28.20 6.09
C MET A 321 9.49 27.02 6.63
N ARG A 322 9.93 27.14 7.88
CA ARG A 322 10.52 26.06 8.65
C ARG A 322 9.64 25.78 9.86
N ALA A 323 9.10 24.56 9.92
CA ALA A 323 8.36 24.07 11.06
C ALA A 323 9.09 22.90 11.69
N VAL A 324 9.14 22.84 13.02
CA VAL A 324 9.73 21.73 13.77
C VAL A 324 8.63 21.04 14.55
N LEU A 325 8.44 19.75 14.30
CA LEU A 325 7.63 18.89 15.13
C LEU A 325 8.49 18.33 16.23
N ARG A 326 8.13 18.63 17.47
CA ARG A 326 8.70 17.94 18.63
C ARG A 326 7.68 16.92 19.10
N PHE A 327 8.03 15.64 19.10
CA PHE A 327 7.15 14.58 19.60
C PHE A 327 7.87 13.69 20.61
N SER A 328 7.12 13.23 21.61
CA SER A 328 7.56 12.20 22.55
C SER A 328 6.61 11.01 22.48
N PRO A 329 7.08 9.81 22.15
CA PRO A 329 6.24 8.63 21.99
C PRO A 329 5.65 8.12 23.31
N ARG A 330 6.20 8.57 24.44
CA ARG A 330 5.73 8.21 25.79
C ARG A 330 5.25 9.47 26.49
N ALA A 331 3.94 9.51 26.77
CA ALA A 331 3.35 10.56 27.60
C ALA A 331 4.10 10.61 28.94
N GLY A 332 4.72 11.75 29.26
CA GLY A 332 5.40 11.99 30.53
C GLY A 332 6.94 12.02 30.53
N GLN A 333 7.63 11.72 29.43
CA GLN A 333 9.10 11.92 29.36
C GLN A 333 9.46 13.23 28.66
N THR A 334 9.90 14.22 29.44
CA THR A 334 10.30 15.55 28.98
C THR A 334 11.73 15.61 28.42
N ALA A 335 12.57 14.61 28.68
CA ALA A 335 14.02 14.73 28.52
C ALA A 335 14.60 14.38 27.14
N ARG A 336 13.85 13.73 26.24
CA ARG A 336 14.33 13.44 24.87
C ARG A 336 13.24 13.75 23.85
N ARG A 337 13.15 15.02 23.45
CA ARG A 337 12.28 15.47 22.35
C ARG A 337 12.95 15.12 21.04
N GLN A 338 12.32 14.26 20.27
CA GLN A 338 12.72 13.99 18.89
C GLN A 338 12.16 15.11 18.02
N ALA A 339 12.93 15.51 17.00
CA ALA A 339 12.57 16.61 16.13
C ALA A 339 12.47 16.12 14.68
N VAL A 340 11.32 16.36 14.06
CA VAL A 340 11.17 16.32 12.59
C VAL A 340 11.08 17.76 12.14
N THR A 341 12.05 18.22 11.37
CA THR A 341 12.03 19.55 10.76
C THR A 341 11.44 19.43 9.37
N PHE A 342 10.37 20.17 9.13
CA PHE A 342 9.75 20.37 7.83
C PHE A 342 10.22 21.71 7.28
N HIS A 343 10.86 21.69 6.11
CA HIS A 343 11.20 22.89 5.38
C HIS A 343 10.34 22.94 4.12
N CYS A 344 9.70 24.08 3.90
CA CYS A 344 8.82 24.31 2.76
C CYS A 344 9.24 25.61 2.10
N ARG A 345 9.47 25.57 0.80
CA ARG A 345 9.77 26.74 -0.03
C ARG A 345 8.77 26.78 -1.15
N ALA A 346 8.19 27.95 -1.37
CA ALA A 346 7.23 28.15 -2.44
C ALA A 346 7.54 29.45 -3.17
N HIS A 347 7.36 29.44 -4.49
CA HIS A 347 7.44 30.66 -5.29
C HIS A 347 6.35 30.68 -6.36
N ALA A 348 5.84 31.85 -6.67
CA ALA A 348 4.87 32.06 -7.74
C ALA A 348 5.52 31.69 -9.08
N SER A 349 4.94 30.72 -9.78
CA SER A 349 5.27 30.39 -11.16
C SER A 349 4.30 31.05 -12.15
N GLY A 350 3.13 31.49 -11.68
CA GLY A 350 2.12 32.21 -12.44
C GLY A 350 1.05 32.86 -11.53
N PRO A 351 0.04 33.55 -12.10
CA PRO A 351 -0.96 34.29 -11.32
C PRO A 351 -1.86 33.41 -10.43
N ALA A 352 -1.96 32.12 -10.75
CA ALA A 352 -2.70 31.12 -9.98
C ALA A 352 -1.91 29.81 -9.81
N GLN A 353 -0.57 29.88 -9.95
CA GLN A 353 0.30 28.71 -9.88
C GLN A 353 1.49 28.99 -8.96
N THR A 354 1.75 28.04 -8.09
CA THR A 354 2.87 28.08 -7.14
C THR A 354 3.74 26.86 -7.36
N ALA A 355 5.03 27.06 -7.58
CA ALA A 355 6.02 26.00 -7.50
C ALA A 355 6.36 25.77 -6.03
N LEU A 356 6.01 24.59 -5.52
CA LEU A 356 6.19 24.19 -4.13
C LEU A 356 7.27 23.10 -4.04
N ALA A 357 8.24 23.29 -3.15
CA ALA A 357 9.22 22.29 -2.78
C ALA A 357 9.21 22.13 -1.26
N TYR A 358 9.14 20.90 -0.77
CA TYR A 358 9.24 20.64 0.67
C TYR A 358 10.13 19.44 1.00
N GLU A 359 10.93 19.57 2.04
CA GLU A 359 11.86 18.56 2.52
C GLU A 359 11.65 18.28 4.01
N PHE A 360 12.03 17.07 4.42
CA PHE A 360 11.95 16.63 5.81
C PHE A 360 13.34 16.25 6.29
N GLU A 361 13.75 16.86 7.39
CA GLU A 361 14.96 16.49 8.11
C GLU A 361 14.54 15.82 9.42
N VAL A 362 15.08 14.63 9.69
CA VAL A 362 14.71 13.85 10.87
C VAL A 362 15.91 13.68 11.76
N SER A 363 15.86 14.28 12.95
CA SER A 363 16.83 14.08 14.01
C SER A 363 16.25 13.12 15.04
N ALA A 364 16.40 11.83 14.77
CA ALA A 364 15.93 10.75 15.63
C ALA A 364 16.92 9.57 15.65
N PRO A 365 17.03 8.85 16.79
CA PRO A 365 17.79 7.61 16.85
C PRO A 365 17.25 6.55 15.88
N THR A 366 18.08 5.61 15.46
CA THR A 366 17.74 4.58 14.46
C THR A 366 16.48 3.79 14.81
N TRP A 367 16.27 3.46 16.09
CA TRP A 367 15.10 2.72 16.56
C TRP A 367 13.78 3.53 16.57
N TRP A 368 13.84 4.84 16.35
CA TRP A 368 12.68 5.73 16.25
C TRP A 368 12.36 6.20 14.83
N LEU A 369 13.15 5.73 13.84
CA LEU A 369 12.96 6.08 12.44
C LEU A 369 11.57 5.67 11.95
N VAL A 370 11.02 4.55 12.42
CA VAL A 370 9.67 4.07 12.04
C VAL A 370 8.57 5.05 12.48
N SER A 371 8.60 5.51 13.72
CA SER A 371 7.61 6.47 14.22
C SER A 371 7.71 7.80 13.48
N SER A 372 8.93 8.30 13.29
CA SER A 372 9.19 9.54 12.54
C SER A 372 8.76 9.42 11.07
N ALA A 373 9.01 8.27 10.44
CA ALA A 373 8.59 7.97 9.08
C ALA A 373 7.07 7.96 8.91
N ARG A 374 6.35 7.44 9.91
CA ARG A 374 4.89 7.43 9.91
C ARG A 374 4.33 8.85 9.94
N VAL A 375 4.85 9.70 10.82
CA VAL A 375 4.50 11.12 10.89
C VAL A 375 4.76 11.81 9.55
N VAL A 376 5.97 11.68 8.99
CA VAL A 376 6.33 12.29 7.70
C VAL A 376 5.40 11.82 6.57
N ARG A 377 5.11 10.52 6.51
CA ARG A 377 4.19 9.95 5.52
C ARG A 377 2.78 10.50 5.66
N ASP A 378 2.28 10.60 6.89
CA ASP A 378 0.91 11.03 7.15
C ASP A 378 0.77 12.55 6.92
N LEU A 379 1.76 13.36 7.29
CA LEU A 379 1.81 14.79 6.96
C LEU A 379 1.88 15.01 5.45
N ARG A 380 2.75 14.30 4.73
CA ARG A 380 2.82 14.38 3.27
C ARG A 380 1.47 14.09 2.63
N LYS A 381 0.82 12.98 3.00
CA LYS A 381 -0.49 12.60 2.45
C LYS A 381 -1.55 13.69 2.65
N ARG A 382 -1.50 14.40 3.78
CA ARG A 382 -2.41 15.52 4.07
C ARG A 382 -2.09 16.74 3.22
N ILE A 383 -0.82 17.14 3.14
CA ILE A 383 -0.37 18.23 2.27
C ILE A 383 -0.80 17.95 0.83
N ASP A 384 -0.53 16.74 0.31
CA ASP A 384 -0.91 16.34 -1.04
C ASP A 384 -2.44 16.38 -1.25
N ALA A 385 -3.23 15.99 -0.24
CA ALA A 385 -4.70 16.02 -0.28
C ALA A 385 -5.26 17.45 -0.24
N ASP A 386 -4.75 18.30 0.66
CA ASP A 386 -5.22 19.67 0.85
C ASP A 386 -4.82 20.57 -0.34
N LEU A 387 -3.65 20.33 -0.92
CA LEU A 387 -3.18 21.08 -2.11
C LEU A 387 -3.86 20.63 -3.41
N GLY A 388 -4.65 19.55 -3.39
CA GLY A 388 -5.35 19.05 -4.57
C GLY A 388 -4.42 18.54 -5.66
N ALA A 389 -3.23 18.05 -5.29
CA ALA A 389 -2.28 17.53 -6.26
C ALA A 389 -2.91 16.34 -7.02
N LEU A 390 -2.98 16.45 -8.35
CA LEU A 390 -3.32 15.35 -9.24
C LEU A 390 -2.32 14.21 -9.00
N ARG A 391 -2.82 13.06 -8.51
CA ARG A 391 -2.02 11.89 -8.15
C ARG A 391 -1.28 11.28 -9.33
#